data_AF-X0U9Y3-F1
#
_entry.id   AF-X0U9Y3-F1
#
_cell.length_a   1.000
_cell.length_b   1.000
_cell.length_c   1.000
_cell.angle_alpha   90.00
_cell.angle_beta   90.00
_cell.angle_gamma   90.00
#
_symmetry.space_group_name_H-M   'P 1'
#
loop_
_entity.id
_entity.type
_entity.pdbx_description
1 polymer ?
#
loop_
_entity_poly.entity_id
_entity_poly.type
_entity_poly.pdbx_seq_one_letter_code
_entity_poly.pdbx_strand_id
1 'polypeptide(L)'
;MLTRRSAASIACLLALSLGWSEAGAEPLVLVSPLLDRTDRVDRILESARPPLAVQRVFIGGKPKRADSWRRVLGDGRPVDLEGARLIVLETAPAAALASVRTTMGRSLLETLPGWVKRGGSLLVIGGWPSQETYPGSPLAAILPATPRRDPGLKAFRARRSRALTGAVPPGLHVEHVHPTVDISGEVLIRAGDDPFVVRGEHGDGRVLQ
;
A
#
# COMPACT_ATOMS: atom_id res chain seq x y z
N MET A 1 3.68 19.99 -3.53
CA MET A 1 5.12 20.16 -3.83
C MET A 1 5.84 18.87 -3.44
N LEU A 2 6.38 18.13 -4.42
CA LEU A 2 7.26 16.99 -4.14
C LEU A 2 8.54 17.50 -3.49
N THR A 3 8.98 16.90 -2.40
CA THR A 3 10.42 16.83 -2.16
C THR A 3 10.92 15.62 -2.96
N ARG A 4 12.02 15.75 -3.70
CA ARG A 4 12.68 14.62 -4.40
C ARG A 4 12.93 13.41 -3.48
N ARG A 5 12.93 13.65 -2.16
CA ARG A 5 13.18 12.72 -1.08
C ARG A 5 12.07 11.68 -0.88
N SER A 6 10.79 12.05 -1.00
CA SER A 6 9.69 11.09 -0.79
C SER A 6 9.47 10.13 -1.97
N ALA A 7 9.86 10.50 -3.19
CA ALA A 7 9.75 9.63 -4.36
C ALA A 7 10.75 8.47 -4.30
N ALA A 8 11.96 8.72 -3.77
CA ALA A 8 12.99 7.70 -3.62
C ALA A 8 12.60 6.60 -2.62
N SER A 9 11.95 6.95 -1.50
CA SER A 9 11.45 5.96 -0.53
C SER A 9 10.42 5.01 -1.13
N ILE A 10 9.51 5.53 -1.97
CA ILE A 10 8.48 4.73 -2.65
C ILE A 10 9.12 3.83 -3.73
N ALA A 11 10.11 4.33 -4.45
CA ALA A 11 10.88 3.51 -5.39
C ALA A 11 11.61 2.36 -4.68
N CYS A 12 12.19 2.60 -3.50
CA CYS A 12 12.78 1.54 -2.69
C CYS A 12 11.75 0.50 -2.25
N LEU A 13 10.57 0.92 -1.79
CA LEU A 13 9.46 0.02 -1.45
C LEU A 13 9.07 -0.86 -2.63
N LEU A 14 8.88 -0.26 -3.80
CA LEU A 14 8.53 -0.99 -5.02
C LEU A 14 9.66 -1.93 -5.45
N ALA A 15 10.93 -1.53 -5.33
CA ALA A 15 12.05 -2.40 -5.64
C ALA A 15 12.12 -3.61 -4.69
N LEU A 16 11.86 -3.42 -3.40
CA LEU A 16 11.78 -4.52 -2.43
C LEU A 16 10.63 -5.47 -2.78
N SER A 17 9.44 -4.93 -3.08
CA SER A 17 8.26 -5.75 -3.44
C SER A 17 8.41 -6.44 -4.79
N LEU A 18 9.01 -5.80 -5.78
CA LEU A 18 9.26 -6.38 -7.11
C LEU A 18 10.41 -7.39 -7.07
N GLY A 19 11.41 -7.19 -6.21
CA GLY A 19 12.45 -8.21 -5.96
C GLY A 19 11.91 -9.48 -5.30
N TRP A 20 10.66 -9.46 -4.81
CA TRP A 20 9.94 -10.66 -4.33
C TRP A 20 9.15 -11.37 -5.42
N SER A 21 8.87 -10.72 -6.54
CA SER A 21 8.27 -11.32 -7.74
C SER A 21 9.40 -11.84 -8.62
N GLU A 22 9.42 -13.14 -8.90
CA GLU A 22 10.43 -13.72 -9.78
C GLU A 22 10.19 -13.27 -11.23
N ALA A 23 10.98 -12.29 -11.65
CA ALA A 23 11.27 -11.88 -13.03
C ALA A 23 10.11 -11.78 -14.06
N GLY A 24 9.68 -10.54 -14.34
CA GLY A 24 9.29 -10.08 -15.69
C GLY A 24 7.80 -9.87 -15.94
N ALA A 25 7.42 -8.65 -16.38
CA ALA A 25 6.14 -8.27 -17.01
C ALA A 25 4.82 -8.79 -16.38
N GLU A 26 4.83 -9.22 -15.12
CA GLU A 26 3.65 -9.83 -14.50
C GLU A 26 2.54 -8.78 -14.27
N PRO A 27 1.26 -9.18 -14.38
CA PRO A 27 0.14 -8.31 -14.07
C PRO A 27 0.19 -7.89 -12.59
N LEU A 28 0.18 -6.59 -12.35
CA LEU A 28 0.05 -6.00 -11.03
C LEU A 28 -1.18 -5.12 -10.95
N VAL A 29 -1.73 -4.99 -9.75
CA VAL A 29 -2.91 -4.15 -9.52
C VAL A 29 -2.49 -2.98 -8.64
N LEU A 30 -2.70 -1.76 -9.12
CA LEU A 30 -2.55 -0.54 -8.33
C LEU A 30 -3.93 -0.01 -7.95
N VAL A 31 -4.21 0.04 -6.64
CA VAL A 31 -5.42 0.63 -6.08
C VAL A 31 -5.03 1.90 -5.33
N SER A 32 -5.50 3.05 -5.81
CA SER A 32 -5.10 4.35 -5.24
C SER A 32 -6.19 5.41 -5.38
N PRO A 33 -6.37 6.30 -4.38
CA PRO A 33 -7.21 7.47 -4.50
C PRO A 33 -6.54 8.64 -5.21
N LEU A 34 -5.29 8.48 -5.62
CA LEU A 34 -4.48 9.52 -6.25
C LEU A 34 -4.20 9.23 -7.72
N LEU A 35 -4.85 8.23 -8.34
CA LEU A 35 -4.55 7.83 -9.72
C LEU A 35 -4.74 8.97 -10.72
N ASP A 36 -3.60 9.50 -11.15
CA ASP A 36 -3.32 10.42 -12.25
C ASP A 36 -1.81 10.72 -12.22
N ARG A 37 -1.32 11.71 -12.99
CA ARG A 37 0.10 12.07 -13.02
C ARG A 37 0.68 12.56 -11.67
N THR A 38 -0.15 12.75 -10.64
CA THR A 38 0.30 13.12 -9.29
C THR A 38 0.56 11.91 -8.40
N ASP A 39 -0.03 10.75 -8.72
CA ASP A 39 0.28 9.47 -8.11
C ASP A 39 1.78 9.18 -8.24
N ARG A 40 2.41 8.78 -7.14
CA ARG A 40 3.85 8.60 -7.09
C ARG A 40 4.22 7.19 -7.52
N VAL A 41 3.41 6.22 -7.13
CA VAL A 41 3.60 4.82 -7.50
C VAL A 41 3.35 4.67 -9.00
N ASP A 42 2.28 5.25 -9.53
CA ASP A 42 1.93 5.14 -10.94
C ASP A 42 3.07 5.65 -11.85
N ARG A 43 3.66 6.82 -11.53
CA ARG A 43 4.80 7.36 -12.28
C ARG A 43 6.04 6.48 -12.22
N ILE A 44 6.31 5.86 -11.07
CA ILE A 44 7.44 4.92 -10.94
C ILE A 44 7.19 3.70 -11.82
N LEU A 45 5.97 3.15 -11.78
CA LEU A 45 5.57 2.01 -12.59
C LEU A 45 5.60 2.31 -14.10
N GLU A 46 5.14 3.49 -14.53
CA GLU A 46 5.25 3.94 -15.94
C GLU A 46 6.69 4.03 -16.43
N SER A 47 7.62 4.36 -15.52
CA SER A 47 9.05 4.47 -15.84
C SER A 47 9.80 3.12 -15.83
N ALA A 48 9.16 2.04 -15.37
CA ALA A 48 9.80 0.73 -15.26
C ALA A 48 10.29 0.20 -16.61
N ARG A 49 11.42 -0.52 -16.58
CA ARG A 49 12.03 -1.17 -17.74
C ARG A 49 12.44 -2.60 -17.35
N PRO A 50 11.83 -3.65 -17.95
CA PRO A 50 10.79 -3.61 -18.99
C PRO A 50 9.45 -3.02 -18.48
N PRO A 51 8.55 -2.57 -19.39
CA PRO A 51 7.23 -2.10 -18.99
C PRO A 51 6.45 -3.17 -18.22
N LEU A 52 5.71 -2.75 -17.19
CA LEU A 52 4.87 -3.62 -16.37
C LEU A 52 3.41 -3.56 -16.85
N ALA A 53 2.73 -4.70 -16.82
CA ALA A 53 1.29 -4.75 -17.05
C ALA A 53 0.55 -4.33 -15.77
N VAL A 54 0.01 -3.11 -15.75
CA VAL A 54 -0.63 -2.54 -14.55
C VAL A 54 -2.13 -2.37 -14.74
N GLN A 55 -2.94 -3.12 -13.98
CA GLN A 55 -4.36 -2.83 -13.80
C GLN A 55 -4.51 -1.69 -12.78
N ARG A 56 -5.08 -0.57 -13.22
CA ARG A 56 -5.28 0.64 -12.41
C ARG A 56 -6.71 0.73 -11.91
N VAL A 57 -6.89 0.82 -10.59
CA VAL A 57 -8.20 0.93 -9.93
C VAL A 57 -8.29 2.25 -9.18
N PHE A 58 -9.02 3.22 -9.76
CA PHE A 58 -9.18 4.53 -9.13
C PHE A 58 -10.32 4.50 -8.13
N ILE A 59 -9.99 4.91 -6.92
CA ILE A 59 -10.96 5.09 -5.84
C ILE A 59 -11.09 6.58 -5.54
N GLY A 60 -12.26 7.02 -5.10
CA GLY A 60 -12.51 8.41 -4.75
C GLY A 60 -13.56 8.50 -3.68
N GLY A 61 -13.53 9.59 -2.94
CA GLY A 61 -14.37 9.76 -1.76
C GLY A 61 -14.16 11.13 -1.14
N LYS A 62 -14.93 11.41 -0.08
CA LYS A 62 -14.78 12.64 0.68
C LYS A 62 -13.82 12.42 1.85
N PRO A 63 -12.75 13.22 1.96
CA PRO A 63 -11.80 13.18 3.06
C PRO A 63 -12.37 13.08 4.47
N LYS A 64 -13.45 13.82 4.72
CA LYS A 64 -14.04 13.94 6.05
C LYS A 64 -14.93 12.74 6.43
N ARG A 65 -15.08 11.75 5.54
CA ARG A 65 -15.98 10.61 5.68
C ARG A 65 -15.30 9.33 5.17
N ALA A 66 -14.68 8.57 6.09
CA ALA A 66 -13.96 7.34 5.75
C ALA A 66 -14.85 6.28 5.07
N ASP A 67 -16.16 6.33 5.30
CA ASP A 67 -17.19 5.48 4.69
C ASP A 67 -17.62 5.93 3.30
N SER A 68 -17.24 7.14 2.86
CA SER A 68 -17.65 7.70 1.56
C SER A 68 -16.75 7.30 0.39
N TRP A 69 -15.69 6.55 0.66
CA TRP A 69 -14.76 6.12 -0.38
C TRP A 69 -15.33 4.95 -1.18
N ARG A 70 -15.25 5.07 -2.51
CA ARG A 70 -15.81 4.14 -3.49
C ARG A 70 -14.86 4.06 -4.69
N ARG A 71 -15.00 3.06 -5.54
CA ARG A 71 -14.42 3.10 -6.90
C ARG A 71 -15.06 4.26 -7.67
N VAL A 72 -14.25 5.12 -8.29
CA VAL A 72 -14.73 6.32 -9.01
C VAL A 72 -14.38 6.28 -10.50
N LEU A 73 -13.20 5.79 -10.88
CA LEU A 73 -12.77 5.62 -12.29
C LEU A 73 -11.87 4.36 -12.45
N GLY A 74 -11.44 4.10 -13.68
CA GLY A 74 -10.72 2.90 -14.08
C GLY A 74 -11.52 2.13 -15.12
N ASP A 75 -10.98 1.02 -15.61
CA ASP A 75 -11.55 0.25 -16.72
C ASP A 75 -12.91 -0.43 -16.44
N GLY A 76 -13.54 -0.20 -15.28
CA GLY A 76 -14.78 -0.84 -14.82
C GLY A 76 -14.66 -2.35 -14.59
N ARG A 77 -13.58 -2.99 -15.06
CA ARG A 77 -13.38 -4.43 -14.98
C ARG A 77 -13.16 -4.85 -13.54
N PRO A 78 -13.65 -6.02 -13.14
CA PRO A 78 -13.29 -6.61 -11.87
C PRO A 78 -11.77 -6.79 -11.76
N VAL A 79 -11.26 -6.77 -10.54
CA VAL A 79 -9.85 -7.09 -10.27
C VAL A 79 -9.64 -8.59 -10.45
N ASP A 80 -8.71 -8.96 -11.32
CA ASP A 80 -8.29 -10.34 -11.50
C ASP A 80 -7.19 -10.67 -10.49
N LEU A 81 -7.57 -11.34 -9.40
CA LEU A 81 -6.64 -11.76 -8.36
C LEU A 81 -5.80 -12.98 -8.78
N GLU A 82 -6.29 -13.80 -9.72
CA GLU A 82 -5.58 -15.02 -10.11
C GLU A 82 -4.41 -14.70 -11.04
N GLY A 83 -4.60 -13.72 -11.93
CA GLY A 83 -3.53 -13.19 -12.77
C GLY A 83 -2.59 -12.22 -12.05
N ALA A 84 -3.00 -11.64 -10.91
CA ALA A 84 -2.20 -10.66 -10.18
C ALA A 84 -1.16 -11.33 -9.27
N ARG A 85 0.09 -10.89 -9.40
CA ARG A 85 1.21 -11.35 -8.56
C ARG A 85 1.54 -10.38 -7.42
N LEU A 86 1.37 -9.09 -7.70
CA LEU A 86 1.52 -8.00 -6.74
C LEU A 86 0.27 -7.12 -6.75
N ILE A 87 -0.23 -6.82 -5.56
CA ILE A 87 -1.25 -5.79 -5.37
C ILE A 87 -0.65 -4.67 -4.54
N VAL A 88 -0.71 -3.45 -5.06
CA VAL A 88 -0.27 -2.23 -4.39
C VAL A 88 -1.50 -1.44 -3.94
N LEU A 89 -1.60 -1.23 -2.63
CA LEU A 89 -2.59 -0.37 -2.00
C LEU A 89 -1.91 0.93 -1.60
N GLU A 90 -2.00 1.97 -2.44
CA GLU A 90 -1.51 3.29 -2.08
C GLU A 90 -2.64 4.09 -1.45
N THR A 91 -2.51 4.43 -0.17
CA THR A 91 -3.46 5.32 0.51
C THR A 91 -4.93 4.84 0.41
N ALA A 92 -5.15 3.54 0.21
CA ALA A 92 -6.47 2.97 -0.03
C ALA A 92 -7.21 2.63 1.28
N PRO A 93 -8.33 3.30 1.62
CA PRO A 93 -9.10 2.99 2.82
C PRO A 93 -9.93 1.70 2.66
N ALA A 94 -10.21 1.01 3.77
CA ALA A 94 -10.97 -0.24 3.78
C ALA A 94 -12.32 -0.15 3.05
N ALA A 95 -13.07 0.95 3.24
CA ALA A 95 -14.36 1.15 2.58
C ALA A 95 -14.25 1.21 1.04
N ALA A 96 -13.14 1.74 0.51
CA ALA A 96 -12.89 1.72 -0.93
C ALA A 96 -12.63 0.30 -1.42
N LEU A 97 -11.79 -0.46 -0.71
CA LEU A 97 -11.50 -1.86 -1.02
C LEU A 97 -12.78 -2.73 -1.00
N ALA A 98 -13.70 -2.44 -0.07
CA ALA A 98 -15.01 -3.11 -0.01
C ALA A 98 -15.89 -2.82 -1.26
N SER A 99 -15.69 -1.67 -1.92
CA SER A 99 -16.43 -1.30 -3.13
C SER A 99 -15.82 -1.85 -4.42
N VAL A 100 -14.56 -2.30 -4.39
CA VAL A 100 -13.88 -2.89 -5.55
C VAL A 100 -14.25 -4.36 -5.64
N ARG A 101 -14.74 -4.80 -6.81
CA ARG A 101 -15.12 -6.19 -7.06
C ARG A 101 -13.99 -6.96 -7.72
N THR A 102 -13.84 -8.22 -7.33
CA THR A 102 -12.97 -9.20 -7.98
C THR A 102 -13.72 -9.96 -9.08
N THR A 103 -13.00 -10.69 -9.95
CA THR A 103 -13.59 -11.59 -10.95
C THR A 103 -14.53 -12.64 -10.35
N MET A 104 -14.34 -12.99 -9.08
CA MET A 104 -15.23 -13.87 -8.31
C MET A 104 -16.49 -13.17 -7.75
N GLY A 105 -16.74 -11.89 -8.07
CA GLY A 105 -17.88 -11.11 -7.58
C GLY A 105 -17.79 -10.65 -6.11
N ARG A 106 -16.79 -11.10 -5.37
CA ARG A 106 -16.54 -10.69 -3.97
C ARG A 106 -15.76 -9.40 -3.89
N SER A 107 -15.87 -8.71 -2.75
CA SER A 107 -15.11 -7.47 -2.55
C SER A 107 -13.61 -7.74 -2.45
N LEU A 108 -12.79 -6.78 -2.86
CA LEU A 108 -11.34 -6.89 -2.76
C LEU A 108 -10.91 -6.99 -1.28
N LEU A 109 -11.57 -6.24 -0.39
CA LEU A 109 -11.30 -6.27 1.05
C LEU A 109 -11.43 -7.68 1.66
N GLU A 110 -12.48 -8.43 1.29
CA GLU A 110 -12.73 -9.78 1.83
C GLU A 110 -11.84 -10.85 1.20
N THR A 111 -11.38 -10.63 -0.03
CA THR A 111 -10.68 -11.64 -0.82
C THR A 111 -9.16 -11.57 -0.66
N LEU A 112 -8.61 -10.39 -0.38
CA LEU A 112 -7.18 -10.17 -0.20
C LEU A 112 -6.53 -11.13 0.80
N PRO A 113 -7.07 -11.35 2.03
CA PRO A 113 -6.45 -12.29 2.97
C PRO A 113 -6.28 -13.70 2.41
N GLY A 114 -7.32 -14.21 1.75
CA GLY A 114 -7.27 -15.53 1.13
C GLY A 114 -6.31 -15.60 -0.06
N TRP A 115 -6.20 -14.52 -0.84
CA TRP A 115 -5.25 -14.44 -1.95
C TRP A 115 -3.80 -14.39 -1.47
N VAL A 116 -3.49 -13.55 -0.47
CA VAL A 116 -2.16 -13.54 0.18
C VAL A 116 -1.86 -14.92 0.75
N LYS A 117 -2.79 -15.54 1.47
CA LYS A 117 -2.60 -16.89 2.04
C LYS A 117 -2.12 -17.93 1.01
N ARG A 118 -2.50 -17.79 -0.26
CA ARG A 118 -2.14 -18.70 -1.37
C ARG A 118 -0.87 -18.27 -2.15
N GLY A 119 -0.09 -17.32 -1.64
CA GLY A 119 1.16 -16.89 -2.28
C GLY A 119 1.13 -15.50 -2.92
N GLY A 120 0.03 -14.75 -2.79
CA GLY A 120 -0.04 -13.37 -3.27
C GLY A 120 0.92 -12.43 -2.52
N SER A 121 1.49 -11.45 -3.22
CA SER A 121 2.34 -10.40 -2.62
C SER A 121 1.59 -9.08 -2.49
N LEU A 122 1.43 -8.58 -1.26
CA LEU A 122 0.72 -7.33 -0.98
C LEU A 122 1.71 -6.23 -0.56
N LEU A 123 1.61 -5.05 -1.19
CA LEU A 123 2.29 -3.84 -0.76
C LEU A 123 1.25 -2.80 -0.28
N VAL A 124 1.35 -2.36 0.96
CA VAL A 124 0.42 -1.39 1.57
C VAL A 124 1.18 -0.10 1.89
N ILE A 125 1.04 0.92 1.05
CA ILE A 125 1.69 2.21 1.26
C ILE A 125 0.75 3.10 2.07
N GLY A 126 1.15 3.38 3.32
CA GLY A 126 0.41 4.22 4.24
C GLY A 126 0.30 5.68 3.80
N GLY A 127 -0.82 6.29 4.19
CA GLY A 127 -1.15 7.68 3.91
C GLY A 127 -2.61 7.93 4.26
N TRP A 128 -3.01 9.16 4.50
CA TRP A 128 -4.41 9.47 4.79
C TRP A 128 -5.26 9.37 3.49
N PRO A 129 -6.32 8.54 3.43
CA PRO A 129 -7.15 8.00 4.53
C PRO A 129 -6.99 6.51 4.90
N SER A 130 -5.89 5.82 4.55
CA SER A 130 -5.75 4.35 4.65
C SER A 130 -5.66 3.77 6.08
N GLN A 131 -4.44 3.53 6.58
CA GLN A 131 -4.04 2.74 7.74
C GLN A 131 -5.04 2.69 8.92
N GLU A 132 -5.60 3.83 9.32
CA GLU A 132 -6.56 3.93 10.44
C GLU A 132 -7.92 3.26 10.18
N THR A 133 -8.22 2.89 8.94
CA THR A 133 -9.47 2.24 8.54
C THR A 133 -9.38 0.71 8.52
N TYR A 134 -8.18 0.15 8.67
CA TYR A 134 -7.96 -1.28 8.62
C TYR A 134 -8.34 -2.03 9.91
N PRO A 135 -8.14 -1.49 11.13
CA PRO A 135 -8.54 -2.18 12.35
C PRO A 135 -10.01 -2.63 12.32
N GLY A 136 -10.25 -3.91 12.61
CA GLY A 136 -11.59 -4.53 12.55
C GLY A 136 -12.06 -4.93 11.14
N SER A 137 -11.27 -4.68 10.10
CA SER A 137 -11.52 -5.17 8.73
C SER A 137 -10.82 -6.52 8.49
N PRO A 138 -11.25 -7.30 7.48
CA PRO A 138 -10.54 -8.53 7.08
C PRO A 138 -9.05 -8.32 6.77
N LEU A 139 -8.67 -7.13 6.28
CA LEU A 139 -7.28 -6.83 5.96
C LEU A 139 -6.38 -6.81 7.19
N ALA A 140 -6.89 -6.41 8.37
CA ALA A 140 -6.10 -6.35 9.60
C ALA A 140 -5.45 -7.69 9.98
N ALA A 141 -6.07 -8.82 9.62
CA ALA A 141 -5.58 -10.15 9.96
C ALA A 141 -4.28 -10.55 9.23
N ILE A 142 -3.89 -9.80 8.19
CA ILE A 142 -2.71 -10.11 7.38
C ILE A 142 -1.62 -9.02 7.45
N LEU A 143 -1.89 -7.91 8.12
CA LEU A 143 -0.94 -6.79 8.19
C LEU A 143 0.18 -7.10 9.19
N PRO A 144 1.46 -6.88 8.82
CA PRO A 144 2.60 -7.13 9.69
C PRO A 144 2.81 -6.06 10.77
N ALA A 145 2.12 -4.92 10.66
CA ALA A 145 2.10 -3.88 11.66
C ALA A 145 0.69 -3.32 11.87
N THR A 146 0.30 -3.17 13.13
CA THR A 146 -0.98 -2.59 13.50
C THR A 146 -0.81 -1.07 13.68
N PRO A 147 -1.43 -0.23 12.83
CA PRO A 147 -1.39 1.20 13.02
C PRO A 147 -2.12 1.58 14.31
N ARG A 148 -1.49 2.43 15.11
CA ARG A 148 -2.12 3.07 16.27
C ARG A 148 -3.23 3.98 15.79
N ARG A 149 -4.38 3.92 16.44
CA ARG A 149 -5.47 4.87 16.21
C ARG A 149 -4.95 6.30 16.45
N ASP A 150 -5.11 7.18 15.46
CA ASP A 150 -4.68 8.58 15.53
C ASP A 150 -5.87 9.51 15.25
N PRO A 151 -6.74 9.78 16.24
CA PRO A 151 -7.94 10.58 16.05
C PRO A 151 -7.64 11.96 15.45
N GLY A 152 -8.18 12.22 14.26
CA GLY A 152 -7.95 13.48 13.54
C GLY A 152 -6.56 13.61 12.91
N LEU A 153 -5.80 12.51 12.81
CA LEU A 153 -4.48 12.44 12.21
C LEU A 153 -3.44 13.35 12.89
N LYS A 154 -3.57 13.56 14.21
CA LYS A 154 -2.71 14.52 14.91
C LYS A 154 -1.24 14.12 14.84
N ALA A 155 -0.94 12.84 15.08
CA ALA A 155 0.41 12.33 15.00
C ALA A 155 0.91 12.25 13.55
N PHE A 156 0.09 11.78 12.62
CA PHE A 156 0.45 11.67 11.21
C PHE A 156 0.70 13.05 10.58
N ARG A 157 -0.11 14.07 10.89
CA ARG A 157 0.05 15.45 10.38
C ARG A 157 1.16 16.22 11.08
N ALA A 158 1.71 15.72 12.18
CA ALA A 158 2.87 16.32 12.81
C ALA A 158 4.09 16.11 11.91
N ARG A 159 4.35 17.08 11.03
CA ARG A 159 5.49 17.09 10.11
C ARG A 159 6.78 17.08 10.90
N ARG A 160 7.44 15.92 10.93
CA ARG A 160 8.74 15.72 11.55
C ARG A 160 9.63 15.02 10.55
N SER A 161 10.67 15.70 10.11
CA SER A 161 11.68 15.09 9.25
C SER A 161 12.44 14.03 10.05
N ARG A 162 12.36 12.78 9.61
CA ARG A 162 13.05 11.65 10.20
C ARG A 162 13.93 11.01 9.13
N ALA A 163 15.19 10.75 9.46
CA ALA A 163 16.08 10.00 8.59
C ALA A 163 15.60 8.55 8.49
N LEU A 164 15.69 7.99 7.28
CA LEU A 164 15.43 6.57 7.06
C LEU A 164 16.72 5.77 7.20
N THR A 165 16.64 4.63 7.90
CA THR A 165 17.75 3.69 8.10
C THR A 165 17.30 2.26 7.81
N GLY A 166 18.24 1.35 7.54
CA GLY A 166 17.95 -0.04 7.19
C GLY A 166 18.14 -0.30 5.68
N ALA A 167 17.22 -1.04 5.07
CA ALA A 167 17.27 -1.43 3.66
C ALA A 167 16.92 -0.27 2.68
N VAL A 168 17.60 0.87 2.82
CA VAL A 168 17.41 2.08 1.99
C VAL A 168 18.75 2.74 1.68
N PRO A 169 18.86 3.48 0.56
CA PRO A 169 20.00 4.36 0.31
C PRO A 169 20.17 5.41 1.43
N PRO A 170 21.41 5.80 1.75
CA PRO A 170 21.67 6.80 2.79
C PRO A 170 21.10 8.17 2.40
N GLY A 171 20.72 8.96 3.41
CA GLY A 171 20.26 10.35 3.23
C GLY A 171 18.77 10.50 2.88
N LEU A 172 18.01 9.41 2.80
CA LEU A 172 16.55 9.47 2.64
C LEU A 172 15.87 9.90 3.94
N HIS A 173 14.76 10.63 3.81
CA HIS A 173 13.99 11.16 4.93
C HIS A 173 12.49 11.08 4.64
N VAL A 174 11.70 10.95 5.70
CA VAL A 174 10.24 11.01 5.65
C VAL A 174 9.70 12.05 6.62
N GLU A 175 8.56 12.66 6.29
CA GLU A 175 7.93 13.71 7.11
C GLU A 175 6.67 13.24 7.84
N HIS A 176 6.02 12.20 7.33
CA HIS A 176 4.80 11.64 7.89
C HIS A 176 4.98 10.14 8.10
N VAL A 177 4.71 9.69 9.32
CA VAL A 177 4.78 8.27 9.70
C VAL A 177 3.53 8.00 10.51
N HIS A 178 2.78 6.96 10.12
CA HIS A 178 1.68 6.50 10.96
C HIS A 178 2.27 5.83 12.20
N PRO A 179 1.85 6.21 13.42
CA PRO A 179 2.28 5.49 14.60
C PRO A 179 1.77 4.05 14.54
N THR A 180 2.55 3.11 15.06
CA THR A 180 2.21 1.69 15.16
C THR A 180 2.16 1.25 16.62
N VAL A 181 1.27 0.34 16.97
CA VAL A 181 1.18 -0.24 18.33
C VAL A 181 1.85 -1.60 18.42
N ASP A 182 1.64 -2.44 17.42
CA ASP A 182 2.12 -3.82 17.41
C ASP A 182 2.82 -4.11 16.09
N ILE A 183 3.92 -4.88 16.16
CA ILE A 183 4.70 -5.33 15.03
C ILE A 183 4.83 -6.84 15.16
N SER A 184 4.26 -7.58 14.21
CA SER A 184 4.40 -9.05 14.13
C SER A 184 5.42 -9.47 13.07
N GLY A 185 5.79 -8.56 12.17
CA GLY A 185 6.77 -8.77 11.11
C GLY A 185 8.18 -8.27 11.43
N GLU A 186 9.06 -8.40 10.43
CA GLU A 186 10.42 -7.87 10.45
C GLU A 186 10.45 -6.42 9.98
N VAL A 187 11.07 -5.54 10.77
CA VAL A 187 11.28 -4.13 10.39
C VAL A 187 12.48 -4.02 9.46
N LEU A 188 12.24 -3.74 8.18
CA LEU A 188 13.30 -3.57 7.18
C LEU A 188 13.86 -2.15 7.16
N ILE A 189 13.00 -1.16 7.41
CA ILE A 189 13.35 0.27 7.36
C ILE A 189 12.73 0.96 8.56
N ARG A 190 13.51 1.83 9.21
CA ARG A 190 13.05 2.69 10.31
C ARG A 190 13.08 4.15 9.90
N ALA A 191 12.21 4.95 10.51
CA ALA A 191 12.21 6.40 10.45
C ALA A 191 12.50 6.94 11.85
N GLY A 192 13.76 7.25 12.15
CA GLY A 192 14.21 7.39 13.54
C GLY A 192 13.97 6.09 14.30
N ASP A 193 13.25 6.14 15.42
CA ASP A 193 12.91 4.96 16.22
C ASP A 193 11.64 4.25 15.74
N ASP A 194 10.81 4.93 14.94
CA ASP A 194 9.53 4.41 14.45
C ASP A 194 9.77 3.38 13.32
N PRO A 195 9.04 2.25 13.27
CA PRO A 195 9.05 1.39 12.08
C PRO A 195 8.48 2.15 10.89
N PHE A 196 9.14 2.03 9.74
CA PHE A 196 8.70 2.67 8.50
C PHE A 196 8.28 1.64 7.45
N VAL A 197 8.98 0.51 7.38
CA VAL A 197 8.65 -0.59 6.48
C VAL A 197 8.75 -1.89 7.24
N VAL A 198 7.66 -2.63 7.27
CA VAL A 198 7.55 -3.92 7.96
C VAL A 198 7.17 -5.00 6.96
N ARG A 199 7.96 -6.07 6.95
CA ARG A 199 7.70 -7.29 6.18
C ARG A 199 7.04 -8.32 7.07
N GLY A 200 5.98 -8.95 6.61
CA GLY A 200 5.48 -10.18 7.21
C GLY A 200 4.99 -11.16 6.16
N GLU A 201 4.55 -12.30 6.68
CA GLU A 201 4.06 -13.43 5.90
C GLU A 201 2.67 -13.82 6.39
N HIS A 202 1.84 -14.30 5.48
CA HIS A 202 0.54 -14.86 5.80
C HIS A 202 0.25 -16.03 4.88
N GLY A 203 0.24 -17.24 5.42
CA GLY A 203 0.28 -18.46 4.60
C GLY A 203 1.54 -18.48 3.75
N ASP A 204 1.37 -18.73 2.45
CA ASP A 204 2.48 -18.77 1.49
C ASP A 204 2.82 -17.39 0.90
N GLY A 205 2.04 -16.36 1.23
CA GLY A 205 2.21 -15.01 0.69
C GLY A 205 2.92 -14.05 1.60
N ARG A 206 3.21 -12.88 1.03
CA ARG A 206 4.05 -11.84 1.64
C ARG A 206 3.31 -10.53 1.72
N VAL A 207 3.53 -9.79 2.80
CA VAL A 207 2.95 -8.46 2.99
C VAL A 207 4.07 -7.50 3.37
N LEU A 208 4.21 -6.41 2.60
CA LEU A 208 5.02 -5.25 2.93
C LEU A 208 4.09 -4.09 3.27
N GLN A 209 4.33 -3.42 4.40
CA GLN A 209 3.52 -2.29 4.88
C GLN A 209 4.43 -1.14 5.30
#